data_AF-W0RTX4-F1
#
_entry.id   AF-W0RTX4-F1
#
_cell.length_a   1.000
_cell.length_b   1.000
_cell.length_c   1.000
_cell.angle_alpha   90.00
_cell.angle_beta   90.00
_cell.angle_gamma   90.00
#
_symmetry.space_group_name_H-M   'P 1'
#
loop_
_entity.id
_entity.type
_entity.pdbx_description
1 polymer ?
#
loop_
_entity_poly.entity_id
_entity_poly.type
_entity_poly.pdbx_seq_one_letter_code
_entity_poly.pdbx_strand_id
1 'polypeptide(L)'
;MAQSSSLVRRSDDRLLLAQQGVSTLPSPIALQLLDIPFVLPVQKQPPRENGRLPEGMWRLEYELIGADRTRYRVRVTGDPELGLPFGRDADVLLALFRLLDEERDVHDLATGTFRQPSFQMICRALGLGATGPLVRRIRDALRRLSHVRIESRVLVDRAEAAARLLAQDGSATPAAPTASTVRRHEVEETRWLLEYRTEERTVESRGDAPIDDVTDGSGERVERTLWIHELRLNPFWVGQAISGWAGWIDVERHADLKSITARRLYQLCAAHAARHVRIPWALPEHDLRTACMLTLDGKKPTRVRQMLSEAAAELVEAGVLADHAWRGAPRRGPMTLELTPGPLLQLSGLLRGIGLTDPPDVRVQYALLRAFGVTAPRARALIAEKPGQVAEVLLRACHLRATDPGAVSKSWAGWIIHHVEHDTSFAGEVAFHEWRRTALARLDGQTDARPAAPSAGPSARERAVSVSGPAPAPAPTPVARPAADPDADARWQRVLAVVRPQLSMLDYFGVEDAVAVGGDEGTLVLAVTNDIAARALHRALPRLTTVLGAHDGGPTEIRVVLSTPAA
;
A
#
# COMPACT_ATOMS: atom_id res chain seq x y z
N MET A 1 -38.15 -25.26 30.97
CA MET A 1 -37.66 -23.88 31.22
C MET A 1 -36.22 -23.81 30.77
N ALA A 2 -35.97 -23.38 29.53
CA ALA A 2 -34.63 -23.22 28.98
C ALA A 2 -34.37 -21.72 28.83
N GLN A 3 -33.36 -21.22 29.54
CA GLN A 3 -32.93 -19.83 29.47
C GLN A 3 -32.25 -19.59 28.12
N SER A 4 -32.81 -18.71 27.29
CA SER A 4 -32.14 -18.23 26.09
C SER A 4 -30.99 -17.32 26.50
N SER A 5 -29.75 -17.77 26.31
CA SER A 5 -28.58 -16.92 26.45
C SER A 5 -28.58 -15.91 25.30
N SER A 6 -29.06 -14.70 25.55
CA SER A 6 -28.86 -13.57 24.64
C SER A 6 -27.38 -13.20 24.67
N LEU A 7 -26.63 -13.63 23.66
CA LEU A 7 -25.28 -13.14 23.40
C LEU A 7 -25.35 -11.62 23.25
N VAL A 8 -24.75 -10.93 24.22
CA VAL A 8 -24.55 -9.48 24.20
C VAL A 8 -23.64 -9.17 23.02
N ARG A 9 -24.24 -8.81 21.87
CA ARG A 9 -23.51 -8.34 20.69
C ARG A 9 -22.74 -7.08 21.07
N ARG A 10 -21.42 -7.11 20.88
CA ARG A 10 -20.57 -5.93 21.11
C ARG A 10 -20.90 -4.89 20.04
N SER A 11 -20.75 -3.61 20.39
CA SER A 11 -20.95 -2.48 19.46
C SER A 11 -20.08 -2.60 18.18
N ASP A 12 -18.95 -3.30 18.27
CA ASP A 12 -18.02 -3.54 17.16
C ASP A 12 -18.60 -4.49 16.08
N ASP A 13 -19.51 -5.40 16.46
CA ASP A 13 -20.14 -6.33 15.52
C ASP A 13 -21.10 -5.61 14.54
N ARG A 14 -21.60 -4.43 14.91
CA ARG A 14 -22.49 -3.64 14.04
C ARG A 14 -21.74 -3.00 12.87
N LEU A 15 -20.45 -2.71 13.02
CA LEU A 15 -19.59 -2.21 11.93
C LEU A 15 -19.25 -3.34 10.94
N LEU A 16 -19.04 -4.56 11.43
CA LEU A 16 -18.81 -5.75 10.60
C LEU A 16 -20.09 -6.16 9.84
N LEU A 17 -21.27 -6.02 10.45
CA LEU A 17 -22.55 -6.33 9.81
C LEU A 17 -23.02 -5.22 8.84
N ALA A 18 -22.66 -3.96 9.07
CA ALA A 18 -22.94 -2.87 8.12
C ALA A 18 -22.16 -3.03 6.79
N GLN A 19 -21.06 -3.80 6.79
CA GLN A 19 -20.31 -4.13 5.58
C GLN A 19 -20.90 -5.30 4.77
N GLN A 20 -21.84 -6.07 5.33
CA GLN A 20 -22.40 -7.25 4.67
C GLN A 20 -23.53 -6.95 3.67
N GLY A 21 -23.92 -5.68 3.48
CA GLY A 21 -25.08 -5.30 2.66
C GLY A 21 -24.79 -4.55 1.37
N VAL A 22 -23.55 -4.16 1.08
CA VAL A 22 -23.26 -3.30 -0.09
C VAL A 22 -22.27 -4.00 -1.03
N SER A 23 -22.81 -4.64 -2.07
CA SER A 23 -22.06 -5.14 -3.23
C SER A 23 -21.55 -4.02 -4.15
N THR A 24 -21.27 -2.83 -3.62
CA THR A 24 -20.58 -1.80 -4.40
C THR A 24 -19.10 -2.05 -4.23
N LEU A 25 -18.43 -2.27 -5.35
CA LEU A 25 -16.99 -2.18 -5.55
C LEU A 25 -16.30 -1.44 -4.39
N PRO A 26 -15.22 -1.98 -3.80
CA PRO A 26 -14.47 -1.22 -2.82
C PRO A 26 -14.22 0.15 -3.44
N SER A 27 -14.73 1.22 -2.81
CA SER A 27 -14.30 2.58 -3.11
C SER A 27 -12.82 2.47 -3.40
N PRO A 28 -12.31 2.93 -4.56
CA PRO A 28 -10.91 2.77 -4.90
C PRO A 28 -10.16 3.14 -3.64
N ILE A 29 -9.47 2.15 -3.05
CA ILE A 29 -8.92 2.21 -1.68
C ILE A 29 -8.41 3.63 -1.52
N ALA A 30 -8.89 4.40 -0.56
CA ALA A 30 -8.60 5.83 -0.50
C ALA A 30 -7.17 6.04 0.06
N LEU A 31 -6.24 5.58 -0.76
CA LEU A 31 -4.81 5.82 -0.80
C LEU A 31 -4.50 7.28 -1.16
N GLN A 32 -5.53 8.12 -1.29
CA GLN A 32 -5.39 9.57 -1.43
C GLN A 32 -4.47 10.12 -0.33
N LEU A 33 -4.57 9.58 0.89
CA LEU A 33 -3.69 9.96 2.00
C LEU A 33 -2.20 9.80 1.67
N LEU A 34 -1.82 8.68 1.04
CA LEU A 34 -0.44 8.44 0.62
C LEU A 34 -0.04 9.32 -0.57
N ASP A 35 -0.98 9.65 -1.46
CA ASP A 35 -0.71 10.49 -2.63
C ASP A 35 -0.56 11.97 -2.28
N ILE A 36 -1.22 12.44 -1.22
CA ILE A 36 -1.23 13.83 -0.76
C ILE A 36 0.10 14.13 -0.05
N PRO A 37 1.01 14.94 -0.63
CA PRO A 37 2.15 15.46 0.12
C PRO A 37 1.66 16.50 1.13
N PHE A 38 1.67 16.14 2.41
CA PHE A 38 1.37 17.06 3.52
C PHE A 38 2.56 17.27 4.46
N VAL A 39 3.66 16.54 4.25
CA VAL A 39 4.91 16.66 5.00
C VAL A 39 5.97 17.31 4.13
N LEU A 40 6.43 18.49 4.52
CA LEU A 40 7.42 19.25 3.78
C LEU A 40 8.78 18.54 3.76
N PRO A 41 9.49 18.52 2.62
CA PRO A 41 10.80 17.88 2.47
C PRO A 41 11.94 18.75 3.04
N VAL A 42 11.69 19.44 4.16
CA VAL A 42 12.65 20.32 4.83
C VAL A 42 13.04 19.73 6.18
N GLN A 43 14.31 19.87 6.56
CA GLN A 43 14.81 19.39 7.86
C GLN A 43 14.54 20.40 8.98
N LYS A 44 14.50 21.69 8.64
CA LYS A 44 14.31 22.80 9.58
C LYS A 44 13.38 23.82 8.94
N GLN A 45 12.56 24.46 9.78
CA GLN A 45 11.73 25.57 9.34
C GLN A 45 12.59 26.81 9.07
N PRO A 46 12.24 27.61 8.05
CA PRO A 46 12.86 28.91 7.84
C PRO A 46 12.52 29.86 9.01
N PRO A 47 13.28 30.96 9.18
CA PRO A 47 12.93 31.99 10.13
C PRO A 47 11.54 32.57 9.83
N ARG A 48 10.87 33.04 10.88
CA ARG A 48 9.56 33.70 10.77
C ARG A 48 9.74 35.15 10.31
N GLU A 49 8.85 35.60 9.44
CA GLU A 49 8.72 36.99 9.01
C GLU A 49 7.44 37.55 9.64
N ASN A 50 7.56 38.60 10.46
CA ASN A 50 6.44 39.22 11.18
C ASN A 50 5.61 38.21 12.03
N GLY A 51 6.31 37.28 12.69
CA GLY A 51 5.68 36.26 13.53
C GLY A 51 5.09 35.07 12.78
N ARG A 52 5.10 35.07 11.44
CA ARG A 52 4.55 34.00 10.60
C ARG A 52 5.62 33.31 9.76
N LEU A 53 5.37 32.07 9.38
CA LEU A 53 6.19 31.37 8.40
C LEU A 53 5.84 31.83 6.97
N PRO A 54 6.78 31.71 6.02
CA PRO A 54 6.50 31.93 4.60
C PRO A 54 5.32 31.08 4.11
N GLU A 55 4.53 31.58 3.15
CA GLU A 55 3.29 30.92 2.71
C GLU A 55 3.49 29.44 2.32
N GLY A 56 4.56 29.13 1.58
CA GLY A 56 4.87 27.75 1.19
C GLY A 56 5.18 26.78 2.34
N MET A 57 5.34 27.28 3.57
CA MET A 57 5.56 26.46 4.77
C MET A 57 4.27 26.11 5.51
N TRP A 58 3.17 26.83 5.29
CA TRP A 58 1.89 26.57 5.94
C TRP A 58 0.74 26.39 4.94
N ARG A 59 0.99 26.58 3.64
CA ARG A 59 0.01 26.38 2.59
C ARG A 59 0.65 25.77 1.35
N LEU A 60 0.03 24.71 0.85
CA LEU A 60 0.38 24.05 -0.39
C LEU A 60 -0.86 23.91 -1.25
N GLU A 61 -0.65 23.99 -2.55
CA GLU A 61 -1.68 23.71 -3.54
C GLU A 61 -1.03 22.94 -4.68
N TYR A 62 -1.66 21.84 -5.06
CA TYR A 62 -1.17 20.99 -6.14
C TYR A 62 -2.32 20.28 -6.82
N GLU A 63 -2.09 19.92 -8.06
CA GLU A 63 -2.99 19.09 -8.85
C GLU A 63 -2.46 17.66 -8.85
N LEU A 64 -3.32 16.73 -8.45
CA LEU A 64 -3.07 15.29 -8.50
C LEU A 64 -3.91 14.68 -9.61
N ILE A 65 -3.39 13.63 -10.23
CA ILE A 65 -4.15 12.78 -11.15
C ILE A 65 -4.33 11.44 -10.46
N GLY A 66 -5.57 11.08 -10.16
CA GLY A 66 -5.91 9.77 -9.60
C GLY A 66 -5.62 8.63 -10.57
N ALA A 67 -5.62 7.41 -10.07
CA ALA A 67 -5.47 6.20 -10.90
C ALA A 67 -6.60 6.05 -11.94
N ASP A 68 -7.77 6.62 -11.65
CA ASP A 68 -8.94 6.73 -12.53
C ASP A 68 -8.82 7.87 -13.56
N ARG A 69 -7.68 8.57 -13.59
CA ARG A 69 -7.41 9.79 -14.36
C ARG A 69 -8.26 10.99 -13.96
N THR A 70 -8.97 10.93 -12.84
CA THR A 70 -9.65 12.09 -12.31
C THR A 70 -8.61 13.09 -11.80
N ARG A 71 -8.74 14.36 -12.20
CA ARG A 71 -7.88 15.42 -11.68
C ARG A 71 -8.45 15.92 -10.36
N TYR A 72 -7.59 16.11 -9.37
CA TYR A 72 -7.94 16.66 -8.07
C TYR A 72 -7.08 17.88 -7.84
N ARG A 73 -7.69 18.99 -7.47
CA ARG A 73 -6.97 20.13 -6.92
C ARG A 73 -7.04 20.03 -5.42
N VAL A 74 -5.90 19.78 -4.79
CA VAL A 74 -5.77 19.61 -3.35
C VAL A 74 -5.05 20.82 -2.80
N ARG A 75 -5.65 21.41 -1.77
CA ARG A 75 -5.05 22.48 -0.98
C ARG A 75 -4.84 21.97 0.43
N VAL A 76 -3.60 22.00 0.89
CA VAL A 76 -3.23 21.64 2.27
C VAL A 76 -2.85 22.91 3.00
N THR A 77 -3.49 23.16 4.13
CA THR A 77 -3.20 24.31 4.99
C THR A 77 -2.85 23.86 6.40
N GLY A 78 -1.91 24.55 7.03
CA GLY A 78 -1.53 24.40 8.43
C GLY A 78 -1.65 25.73 9.15
N ASP A 79 -1.13 25.78 10.37
CA ASP A 79 -1.09 27.00 11.15
C ASP A 79 0.01 27.96 10.62
N PRO A 80 -0.25 29.28 10.47
CA PRO A 80 0.75 30.23 9.97
C PRO A 80 2.01 30.38 10.83
N GLU A 81 1.97 30.03 12.11
CA GLU A 81 3.12 30.08 13.02
C GLU A 81 3.82 28.72 13.17
N LEU A 82 3.05 27.63 13.26
CA LEU A 82 3.59 26.28 13.43
C LEU A 82 3.96 25.62 12.12
N GLY A 83 3.35 26.02 11.01
CA GLY A 83 3.57 25.45 9.68
C GLY A 83 2.86 24.12 9.44
N LEU A 84 3.07 23.57 8.25
CA LEU A 84 2.76 22.19 7.94
C LEU A 84 3.76 21.24 8.60
N PRO A 85 3.39 19.96 8.78
CA PRO A 85 4.32 18.91 9.17
C PRO A 85 5.56 18.91 8.27
N PHE A 86 6.73 18.60 8.83
CA PHE A 86 7.98 18.56 8.07
C PHE A 86 8.92 17.49 8.60
N GLY A 87 9.89 17.10 7.78
CA GLY A 87 10.95 16.17 8.17
C GLY A 87 10.39 14.82 8.63
N ARG A 88 10.52 14.54 9.94
CA ARG A 88 10.15 13.26 10.57
C ARG A 88 8.74 13.23 11.17
N ASP A 89 7.93 14.26 10.95
CA ASP A 89 6.57 14.31 11.51
C ASP A 89 5.66 13.20 10.93
N ALA A 90 5.93 12.75 9.69
CA ALA A 90 5.24 11.64 9.07
C ALA A 90 5.33 10.34 9.91
N ASP A 91 6.47 10.12 10.55
CA ASP A 91 6.72 8.90 11.33
C ASP A 91 5.76 8.83 12.51
N VAL A 92 5.43 9.97 13.13
CA VAL A 92 4.50 10.04 14.26
C VAL A 92 3.12 9.58 13.82
N LEU A 93 2.68 9.99 12.63
CA LEU A 93 1.40 9.53 12.09
C LEU A 93 1.42 8.02 11.80
N LEU A 94 2.49 7.51 11.18
CA LEU A 94 2.63 6.08 10.92
C LEU A 94 2.67 5.27 12.23
N ALA A 95 3.31 5.80 13.27
CA ALA A 95 3.32 5.21 14.59
C ALA A 95 1.91 5.17 15.22
N LEU A 96 1.09 6.21 15.04
CA LEU A 96 -0.31 6.16 15.48
C LEU A 96 -1.08 5.06 14.75
N PHE A 97 -0.86 4.87 13.45
CA PHE A 97 -1.51 3.77 12.72
C PHE A 97 -1.02 2.39 13.15
N ARG A 98 0.26 2.25 13.52
CA ARG A 98 0.77 1.02 14.12
C ARG A 98 0.13 0.74 15.47
N LEU A 99 -0.08 1.76 16.31
CA LEU A 99 -0.82 1.61 17.57
C LEU A 99 -2.27 1.18 17.34
N LEU A 100 -2.91 1.61 16.23
CA LEU A 100 -4.23 1.12 15.86
C LEU A 100 -4.22 -0.38 15.51
N ASP A 101 -3.11 -0.92 15.01
CA ASP A 101 -2.99 -2.37 14.70
C ASP A 101 -2.64 -3.20 15.94
N GLU A 102 -1.65 -2.75 16.71
CA GLU A 102 -1.06 -3.52 17.82
C GLU A 102 -1.88 -3.44 19.12
N GLU A 103 -2.58 -2.33 19.37
CA GLU A 103 -3.17 -2.02 20.68
C GLU A 103 -4.68 -1.76 20.61
N ARG A 104 -5.44 -2.78 20.17
CA ARG A 104 -6.90 -2.74 19.92
C ARG A 104 -7.73 -2.23 21.10
N ASP A 105 -7.31 -2.50 22.34
CA ASP A 105 -8.06 -2.09 23.53
C ASP A 105 -7.92 -0.60 23.86
N VAL A 106 -6.94 0.07 23.24
CA VAL A 106 -6.46 1.40 23.60
C VAL A 106 -7.02 2.47 22.65
N HIS A 107 -7.96 2.10 21.78
CA HIS A 107 -8.62 3.03 20.88
C HIS A 107 -10.03 2.56 20.49
N ASP A 108 -10.82 3.49 19.97
CA ASP A 108 -12.13 3.24 19.37
C ASP A 108 -12.04 3.59 17.88
N LEU A 109 -12.05 2.56 17.02
CA LEU A 109 -11.92 2.70 15.57
C LEU A 109 -13.08 3.49 14.94
N ALA A 110 -14.28 3.42 15.52
CA ALA A 110 -15.46 4.11 15.00
C ALA A 110 -15.35 5.62 15.16
N THR A 111 -14.79 6.07 16.29
CA THR A 111 -14.65 7.50 16.62
C THR A 111 -13.25 8.05 16.34
N GLY A 112 -12.27 7.17 16.11
CA GLY A 112 -10.85 7.49 15.95
C GLY A 112 -10.15 7.94 17.24
N THR A 113 -10.76 7.67 18.40
CA THR A 113 -10.32 8.15 19.71
C THR A 113 -9.34 7.18 20.34
N PHE A 114 -8.21 7.67 20.86
CA PHE A 114 -7.30 6.87 21.69
C PHE A 114 -7.68 7.00 23.16
N ARG A 115 -7.79 5.87 23.86
CA ARG A 115 -8.06 5.79 25.30
C ARG A 115 -6.72 5.79 26.04
N GLN A 116 -6.38 6.88 26.72
CA GLN A 116 -5.11 7.03 27.46
C GLN A 116 -3.83 6.92 26.59
N PRO A 117 -3.73 7.65 25.47
CA PRO A 117 -2.50 7.68 24.68
C PRO A 117 -1.32 8.22 25.51
N SER A 118 -0.13 7.65 25.31
CA SER A 118 1.09 8.16 25.94
C SER A 118 2.20 8.40 24.92
N PHE A 119 3.09 9.35 25.21
CA PHE A 119 4.27 9.55 24.37
C PHE A 119 5.18 8.31 24.34
N GLN A 120 5.21 7.52 25.41
CA GLN A 120 5.99 6.28 25.48
C GLN A 120 5.46 5.23 24.49
N MET A 121 4.14 5.07 24.38
CA MET A 121 3.52 4.20 23.37
C MET A 121 3.92 4.62 21.96
N ILE A 122 3.89 5.92 21.66
CA ILE A 122 4.29 6.43 20.34
C ILE A 122 5.79 6.18 20.09
N CYS A 123 6.66 6.38 21.10
CA CYS A 123 8.09 6.06 20.96
C CYS A 123 8.30 4.56 20.67
N ARG A 124 7.59 3.69 21.39
CA ARG A 124 7.64 2.23 21.19
C ARG A 124 7.18 1.84 19.79
N ALA A 125 6.08 2.41 19.30
CA ALA A 125 5.59 2.16 17.94
C ALA A 125 6.56 2.64 16.86
N LEU A 126 7.39 3.65 17.15
CA LEU A 126 8.51 4.06 16.29
C LEU A 126 9.72 3.12 16.35
N GLY A 127 9.74 2.12 17.25
CA GLY A 127 10.91 1.29 17.54
C GLY A 127 12.01 2.03 18.31
N LEU A 128 11.68 3.15 18.97
CA LEU A 128 12.65 4.01 19.64
C LEU A 128 12.41 4.08 21.16
N GLY A 129 13.49 4.18 21.93
CA GLY A 129 13.41 4.46 23.37
C GLY A 129 12.87 5.86 23.65
N ALA A 130 12.08 6.02 24.71
CA ALA A 130 11.56 7.32 25.12
C ALA A 130 12.70 8.22 25.62
N THR A 131 12.92 9.34 24.93
CA THR A 131 13.89 10.38 25.34
C THR A 131 13.22 11.75 25.35
N GLY A 132 13.65 12.65 26.24
CA GLY A 132 13.08 14.01 26.33
C GLY A 132 13.06 14.77 24.99
N PRO A 133 14.13 14.75 24.17
CA PRO A 133 14.11 15.34 22.82
C PRO A 133 13.10 14.68 21.87
N LEU A 134 12.97 13.35 21.91
CA LEU A 134 12.02 12.61 21.07
C LEU A 134 10.57 12.93 21.47
N VAL A 135 10.27 12.95 22.77
CA VAL A 135 8.95 13.30 23.30
C VAL A 135 8.55 14.72 22.88
N ARG A 136 9.48 15.68 22.99
CA ARG A 136 9.26 17.06 22.49
C ARG A 136 8.97 17.07 21.00
N ARG A 137 9.74 16.32 20.19
CA ARG A 137 9.51 16.19 18.75
C ARG A 137 8.13 15.62 18.43
N ILE A 138 7.72 14.55 19.11
CA ILE A 138 6.40 13.92 18.94
C ILE A 138 5.31 14.93 19.30
N ARG A 139 5.44 15.61 20.45
CA ARG A 139 4.48 16.63 20.88
C ARG A 139 4.33 17.74 19.83
N ASP A 140 5.44 18.25 19.30
CA ASP A 140 5.43 19.33 18.32
C ASP A 140 4.87 18.87 16.96
N ALA A 141 5.14 17.61 16.57
CA ALA A 141 4.56 16.99 15.38
C ALA A 141 3.03 16.85 15.53
N LEU A 142 2.53 16.36 16.67
CA LEU A 142 1.10 16.25 16.95
C LEU A 142 0.42 17.63 16.94
N ARG A 143 1.08 18.67 17.48
CA ARG A 143 0.59 20.06 17.39
C ARG A 143 0.49 20.55 15.95
N ARG A 144 1.46 20.27 15.09
CA ARG A 144 1.38 20.62 13.67
C ARG A 144 0.26 19.85 12.96
N LEU A 145 0.21 18.52 13.16
CA LEU A 145 -0.80 17.64 12.59
C LEU A 145 -2.24 18.06 12.99
N SER A 146 -2.46 18.59 14.19
CA SER A 146 -3.78 19.07 14.63
C SER A 146 -4.26 20.32 13.93
N HIS A 147 -3.38 21.05 13.25
CA HIS A 147 -3.73 22.24 12.48
C HIS A 147 -3.80 21.97 10.97
N VAL A 148 -3.46 20.76 10.51
CA VAL A 148 -3.52 20.43 9.09
C VAL A 148 -4.95 20.23 8.62
N ARG A 149 -5.33 21.00 7.60
CA ARG A 149 -6.59 20.89 6.87
C ARG A 149 -6.28 20.56 5.42
N ILE A 150 -7.02 19.60 4.89
CA ILE A 150 -6.95 19.18 3.49
C ILE A 150 -8.28 19.56 2.86
N GLU A 151 -8.24 20.48 1.91
CA GLU A 151 -9.35 20.78 1.02
C GLU A 151 -9.12 20.05 -0.30
N SER A 152 -10.00 19.13 -0.67
CA SER A 152 -9.94 18.48 -1.99
C SER A 152 -11.07 18.96 -2.88
N ARG A 153 -10.74 19.30 -4.13
CA ARG A 153 -11.70 19.67 -5.18
C ARG A 153 -11.52 18.74 -6.37
N VAL A 154 -12.58 18.05 -6.74
CA VAL A 154 -12.56 17.16 -7.91
C VAL A 154 -12.72 17.99 -9.18
N LEU A 155 -11.71 17.96 -10.04
CA LEU A 155 -11.71 18.57 -11.37
C LEU A 155 -12.06 17.49 -12.40
N VAL A 156 -13.36 17.31 -12.66
CA VAL A 156 -13.84 16.39 -13.69
C VAL A 156 -13.71 17.06 -15.06
N ASP A 157 -12.65 16.76 -15.80
CA ASP A 157 -12.45 17.26 -17.17
C ASP A 157 -13.14 16.33 -18.18
N ARG A 158 -14.48 16.45 -18.28
CA ARG A 158 -15.27 15.74 -19.29
C ARG A 158 -15.28 16.41 -20.66
N ALA A 159 -14.68 17.60 -20.79
CA ALA A 159 -14.76 18.39 -22.01
C ALA A 159 -13.99 17.74 -23.16
N GLU A 160 -12.79 17.22 -22.90
CA GLU A 160 -11.96 16.59 -23.94
C GLU A 160 -12.51 15.22 -24.37
N ALA A 161 -13.03 14.43 -23.41
CA ALA A 161 -13.68 13.15 -23.68
C ALA A 161 -15.02 13.33 -24.44
N ALA A 162 -15.82 14.34 -24.05
CA ALA A 162 -17.03 14.70 -24.77
C ALA A 162 -16.73 15.26 -26.16
N ALA A 163 -15.69 16.08 -26.32
CA ALA A 163 -15.26 16.58 -27.62
C ALA A 163 -14.79 15.45 -28.55
N ARG A 164 -14.08 14.44 -28.03
CA ARG A 164 -13.68 13.26 -28.82
C ARG A 164 -14.88 12.40 -29.22
N LEU A 165 -15.84 12.19 -28.32
CA LEU A 165 -17.08 11.47 -28.62
C LEU A 165 -17.93 12.21 -29.67
N LEU A 166 -18.09 13.53 -29.51
CA LEU A 166 -18.83 14.37 -30.44
C LEU A 166 -18.14 14.51 -31.81
N ALA A 167 -16.81 14.44 -31.85
CA ALA A 167 -16.03 14.43 -33.08
C ALA A 167 -16.05 13.08 -33.81
N GLN A 168 -16.23 11.96 -33.09
CA GLN A 168 -16.30 10.61 -33.68
C GLN A 168 -17.66 10.31 -34.34
N ASP A 169 -18.77 10.83 -33.80
CA ASP A 169 -20.11 10.51 -34.31
C ASP A 169 -20.61 11.50 -35.38
N GLY A 170 -19.86 12.56 -35.71
CA GLY A 170 -20.23 13.54 -36.75
C GLY A 170 -21.54 14.31 -36.51
N SER A 171 -22.20 14.09 -35.36
CA SER A 171 -23.59 14.52 -35.10
C SER A 171 -23.70 15.79 -34.25
N ALA A 172 -22.66 16.60 -34.16
CA ALA A 172 -22.68 17.79 -33.33
C ALA A 172 -23.47 18.94 -34.02
N THR A 173 -24.80 18.96 -33.85
CA THR A 173 -25.58 20.18 -34.13
C THR A 173 -25.26 21.26 -33.07
N PRO A 174 -25.10 22.54 -33.47
CA PRO A 174 -24.68 23.63 -32.58
C PRO A 174 -25.63 23.94 -31.40
N ALA A 175 -26.80 23.30 -31.35
CA ALA A 175 -27.81 23.45 -30.29
C ALA A 175 -28.04 22.19 -29.44
N ALA A 176 -27.27 21.10 -29.65
CA ALA A 176 -27.30 19.99 -28.70
C ALA A 176 -26.85 20.52 -27.34
N PRO A 177 -27.52 20.17 -26.22
CA PRO A 177 -27.03 20.52 -24.90
C PRO A 177 -25.65 19.87 -24.80
N THR A 178 -24.60 20.66 -25.05
CA THR A 178 -23.25 20.31 -24.67
C THR A 178 -23.40 19.90 -23.22
N ALA A 179 -22.86 18.73 -22.87
CA ALA A 179 -22.63 18.35 -21.49
C ALA A 179 -21.62 19.36 -20.92
N SER A 180 -22.09 20.60 -20.78
CA SER A 180 -21.48 21.73 -20.15
C SER A 180 -21.36 21.26 -18.73
N THR A 181 -20.14 20.78 -18.43
CA THR A 181 -19.54 20.88 -17.12
C THR A 181 -20.55 20.69 -16.00
N VAL A 182 -20.91 19.44 -15.69
CA VAL A 182 -21.32 19.13 -14.33
C VAL A 182 -20.06 19.33 -13.47
N ARG A 183 -19.76 20.59 -13.16
CA ARG A 183 -18.88 20.98 -12.08
C ARG A 183 -19.64 20.58 -10.81
N ARG A 184 -19.44 19.35 -10.35
CA ARG A 184 -19.72 19.09 -8.94
C ARG A 184 -18.68 19.85 -8.15
N HIS A 185 -19.08 21.03 -7.69
CA HIS A 185 -18.32 21.85 -6.76
C HIS A 185 -18.49 21.27 -5.35
N GLU A 186 -18.03 20.05 -5.16
CA GLU A 186 -17.99 19.42 -3.84
C GLU A 186 -16.61 19.72 -3.25
N VAL A 187 -16.56 20.69 -2.34
CA VAL A 187 -15.36 20.99 -1.56
C VAL A 187 -15.47 20.16 -0.29
N GLU A 188 -14.65 19.11 -0.21
CA GLU A 188 -14.53 18.32 1.01
C GLU A 188 -13.37 18.89 1.84
N GLU A 189 -13.66 19.37 3.05
CA GLU A 189 -12.63 19.76 4.03
C GLU A 189 -12.46 18.63 5.04
N THR A 190 -11.26 18.07 5.08
CA THR A 190 -10.90 16.96 5.95
C THR A 190 -9.74 17.37 6.85
N ARG A 191 -9.85 17.12 8.15
CA ARG A 191 -8.77 17.34 9.13
C ARG A 191 -8.06 16.05 9.46
N TRP A 192 -6.80 16.14 9.88
CA TRP A 192 -6.00 14.98 10.32
C TRP A 192 -6.34 14.53 11.72
N LEU A 193 -6.03 15.37 12.71
CA LEU A 193 -6.48 15.20 14.09
C LEU A 193 -7.70 16.08 14.31
N LEU A 194 -8.73 15.50 14.90
CA LEU A 194 -9.92 16.23 15.32
C LEU A 194 -9.67 16.90 16.67
N GLU A 195 -9.04 16.19 17.59
CA GLU A 195 -8.70 16.66 18.93
C GLU A 195 -7.29 16.22 19.32
N TYR A 196 -6.54 17.14 19.93
CA TYR A 196 -5.27 16.86 20.58
C TYR A 196 -5.07 17.82 21.75
N ARG A 197 -4.98 17.28 22.97
CA ARG A 197 -4.74 18.05 24.20
C ARG A 197 -3.66 17.41 25.04
N THR A 198 -2.77 18.25 25.56
CA THR A 198 -1.73 17.83 26.51
C THR A 198 -1.98 18.46 27.87
N GLU A 199 -1.77 17.69 28.92
CA GLU A 199 -1.86 18.12 30.32
C GLU A 199 -0.49 17.97 30.98
N GLU A 200 0.02 19.01 31.62
CA GLU A 200 1.20 18.89 32.48
C GLU A 200 0.74 18.50 33.88
N ARG A 201 1.15 17.32 34.35
CA ARG A 201 0.91 16.88 35.72
C ARG A 201 2.19 16.94 36.50
N THR A 202 2.18 17.69 37.59
CA THR A 202 3.20 17.60 38.63
C THR A 202 2.94 16.32 39.41
N VAL A 203 3.79 15.31 39.21
CA VAL A 203 3.77 14.13 40.07
C VAL A 203 4.73 14.45 41.21
N GLU A 204 4.17 14.78 42.37
CA GLU A 204 4.94 14.84 43.60
C GLU A 204 5.35 13.40 43.93
N SER A 205 6.60 13.06 43.62
CA SER A 205 7.15 11.76 43.98
C SER A 205 7.33 11.73 45.50
N ARG A 206 6.34 11.20 46.20
CA ARG A 206 6.43 10.94 47.64
C ARG A 206 7.40 9.78 47.82
N GLY A 207 8.65 10.10 48.11
CA GLY A 207 9.74 9.13 48.23
C GLY A 207 9.51 8.20 49.42
N ASP A 208 8.93 7.03 49.18
CA ASP A 208 8.94 5.87 50.10
C ASP A 208 10.13 4.94 49.81
N ALA A 209 11.21 5.45 49.22
CA ALA A 209 12.47 4.72 49.13
C ALA A 209 13.23 4.88 50.46
N PRO A 210 13.67 3.79 51.12
CA PRO A 210 14.46 3.89 52.34
C PRO A 210 15.75 4.66 52.05
N ILE A 211 15.92 5.74 52.80
CA ILE A 211 17.04 6.68 52.74
C ILE A 211 18.24 6.01 53.40
N ASP A 212 19.15 5.47 52.59
CA ASP A 212 20.56 5.25 52.97
C ASP A 212 21.41 5.97 51.92
N ASP A 213 21.50 7.29 52.02
CA ASP A 213 22.77 8.00 52.17
C ASP A 213 22.55 9.52 52.17
N VAL A 214 23.10 10.15 53.20
CA VAL A 214 23.03 11.57 53.50
C VAL A 214 23.92 12.34 52.52
N THR A 215 23.32 13.06 51.57
CA THR A 215 23.93 14.28 51.03
C THR A 215 22.89 15.39 50.88
N ASP A 216 23.15 16.48 51.59
CA ASP A 216 22.37 17.72 51.64
C ASP A 216 22.05 18.29 50.26
N GLY A 217 20.75 18.46 50.02
CA GLY A 217 20.22 19.06 48.80
C GLY A 217 18.72 18.83 48.68
N SER A 218 17.93 19.23 49.69
CA SER A 218 16.47 19.12 49.71
C SER A 218 15.81 20.09 48.71
N GLY A 219 16.03 19.85 47.42
CA GLY A 219 15.17 20.35 46.35
C GLY A 219 14.10 19.30 46.10
N GLU A 220 12.88 19.59 46.54
CA GLU A 220 11.68 18.84 46.16
C GLU A 220 11.67 18.65 44.64
N ARG A 221 11.99 17.43 44.17
CA ARG A 221 12.16 17.15 42.75
C ARG A 221 10.78 16.95 42.14
N VAL A 222 10.11 18.06 41.84
CA VAL A 222 8.82 18.07 41.15
C VAL A 222 9.04 17.56 39.72
N GLU A 223 8.81 16.27 39.49
CA GLU A 223 8.81 15.72 38.14
C GLU A 223 7.50 16.11 37.44
N ARG A 224 7.61 17.12 36.57
CA ARG A 224 6.53 17.46 35.63
C ARG A 224 6.49 16.41 34.52
N THR A 225 5.48 15.56 34.58
CA THR A 225 5.22 14.58 33.52
C THR A 225 4.17 15.14 32.57
N LEU A 226 4.43 15.03 31.26
CA LEU A 226 3.58 15.58 30.22
C LEU A 226 2.73 14.45 29.66
N TRP A 227 1.41 14.58 29.79
CA TRP A 227 0.44 13.55 29.41
C TRP A 227 -0.37 13.99 28.19
N ILE A 228 -0.77 13.03 27.36
CA ILE A 228 -1.75 13.27 26.30
C ILE A 228 -3.11 13.01 26.92
N HIS A 229 -3.89 14.06 27.11
CA HIS A 229 -5.22 13.99 27.71
C HIS A 229 -6.25 13.47 26.70
N GLU A 230 -6.16 13.94 25.46
CA GLU A 230 -7.10 13.63 24.39
C GLU A 230 -6.32 13.54 23.08
N LEU A 231 -6.59 12.48 22.31
CA LEU A 231 -6.07 12.30 20.96
C LEU A 231 -7.14 11.61 20.12
N ARG A 232 -7.58 12.30 19.08
CA ARG A 232 -8.59 11.77 18.15
C ARG A 232 -8.17 12.00 16.72
N LEU A 233 -7.94 10.90 16.00
CA LEU A 233 -7.77 10.92 14.55
C LEU A 233 -9.12 11.07 13.89
N ASN A 234 -9.14 11.68 12.71
CA ASN A 234 -10.35 11.66 11.89
C ASN A 234 -10.73 10.21 11.54
N PRO A 235 -11.97 9.78 11.84
CA PRO A 235 -12.45 8.43 11.51
C PRO A 235 -12.27 8.05 10.04
N PHE A 236 -12.32 9.04 9.13
CA PHE A 236 -12.03 8.80 7.72
C PHE A 236 -10.61 8.23 7.52
N TRP A 237 -9.59 8.86 8.13
CA TRP A 237 -8.21 8.39 8.03
C TRP A 237 -7.96 7.09 8.78
N VAL A 238 -8.67 6.88 9.90
CA VAL A 238 -8.66 5.61 10.62
C VAL A 238 -9.22 4.49 9.73
N GLY A 239 -10.36 4.73 9.08
CA GLY A 239 -10.92 3.82 8.07
C GLY A 239 -9.94 3.54 6.94
N GLN A 240 -9.21 4.56 6.46
CA GLN A 240 -8.15 4.36 5.47
C GLN A 240 -7.02 3.49 6.00
N ALA A 241 -6.46 3.80 7.18
CA ALA A 241 -5.38 3.02 7.77
C ALA A 241 -5.79 1.56 7.99
N ILE A 242 -7.00 1.35 8.53
CA ILE A 242 -7.61 0.03 8.70
C ILE A 242 -7.80 -0.67 7.36
N SER A 243 -8.06 0.03 6.26
CA SER A 243 -8.24 -0.59 4.93
C SER A 243 -6.98 -1.28 4.37
N GLY A 244 -5.86 -1.23 5.11
CA GLY A 244 -4.72 -2.12 4.94
C GLY A 244 -3.43 -1.41 4.54
N TRP A 245 -3.49 -0.17 4.06
CA TRP A 245 -2.30 0.48 3.51
C TRP A 245 -1.26 0.86 4.56
N ALA A 246 -1.71 1.24 5.75
CA ALA A 246 -0.80 1.63 6.83
C ALA A 246 0.01 0.43 7.33
N GLY A 247 -0.58 -0.78 7.27
CA GLY A 247 0.11 -2.03 7.58
C GLY A 247 1.18 -2.45 6.56
N TRP A 248 1.30 -1.74 5.43
CA TRP A 248 2.29 -2.05 4.39
C TRP A 248 3.56 -1.23 4.49
N ILE A 249 3.57 -0.20 5.33
CA ILE A 249 4.76 0.59 5.59
C ILE A 249 5.35 0.07 6.91
N ASP A 250 6.48 -0.62 6.79
CA ASP A 250 7.34 -0.94 7.93
C ASP A 250 7.80 0.37 8.59
N VAL A 251 7.19 0.71 9.74
CA VAL A 251 7.37 1.99 10.43
C VAL A 251 8.79 2.16 10.94
N GLU A 252 9.41 1.09 11.44
CA GLU A 252 10.79 1.10 11.91
C GLU A 252 11.73 1.40 10.75
N ARG A 253 11.60 0.64 9.66
CA ARG A 253 12.39 0.85 8.46
C ARG A 253 12.18 2.24 7.85
N HIS A 254 10.95 2.76 7.86
CA HIS A 254 10.65 4.11 7.40
C HIS A 254 11.30 5.19 8.28
N ALA A 255 11.25 5.01 9.61
CA ALA A 255 11.86 5.91 10.58
C ALA A 255 13.40 5.90 10.51
N ASP A 256 14.01 4.82 10.05
CA ASP A 256 15.45 4.65 9.86
C ASP A 256 15.99 5.31 8.57
N LEU A 257 15.12 5.60 7.58
CA LEU A 257 15.54 6.31 6.37
C LEU A 257 16.08 7.71 6.71
N LYS A 258 17.27 8.03 6.24
CA LYS A 258 17.99 9.30 6.37
C LYS A 258 17.35 10.39 5.52
N SER A 259 17.02 10.10 4.26
CA SER A 259 16.46 11.09 3.34
C SER A 259 14.95 11.27 3.51
N ILE A 260 14.50 12.53 3.64
CA ILE A 260 13.06 12.85 3.63
C ILE A 260 12.44 12.48 2.27
N THR A 261 13.22 12.61 1.19
CA THR A 261 12.80 12.18 -0.15
C THR A 261 12.65 10.66 -0.23
N ALA A 262 13.54 9.87 0.38
CA ALA A 262 13.39 8.42 0.44
C ALA A 262 12.14 8.00 1.20
N ARG A 263 11.87 8.64 2.35
CA ARG A 263 10.63 8.42 3.12
C ARG A 263 9.37 8.68 2.32
N ARG A 264 9.37 9.78 1.57
CA ARG A 264 8.24 10.14 0.71
C ARG A 264 8.10 9.17 -0.46
N LEU A 265 9.21 8.80 -1.08
CA LEU A 265 9.23 7.82 -2.16
C LEU A 265 8.75 6.44 -1.70
N TYR A 266 9.08 6.02 -0.47
CA TYR A 266 8.57 4.80 0.14
C TYR A 266 7.04 4.83 0.27
N GLN A 267 6.47 5.93 0.79
CA GLN A 267 5.01 6.10 0.88
C GLN A 267 4.33 5.98 -0.50
N LEU A 268 4.90 6.60 -1.53
CA LEU A 268 4.41 6.47 -2.90
C LEU A 268 4.50 5.02 -3.39
N CYS A 269 5.64 4.37 -3.19
CA CYS A 269 5.83 2.95 -3.54
C CYS A 269 4.82 2.03 -2.85
N ALA A 270 4.54 2.24 -1.56
CA ALA A 270 3.51 1.52 -0.83
C ALA A 270 2.12 1.75 -1.43
N ALA A 271 1.81 2.98 -1.86
CA ALA A 271 0.56 3.31 -2.55
C ALA A 271 0.47 2.66 -3.95
N HIS A 272 1.58 2.55 -4.68
CA HIS A 272 1.63 1.86 -5.97
C HIS A 272 1.46 0.34 -5.80
N ALA A 273 2.09 -0.26 -4.78
CA ALA A 273 1.91 -1.66 -4.42
C ALA A 273 0.44 -1.96 -4.07
N ALA A 274 -0.17 -1.11 -3.24
CA ALA A 274 -1.58 -1.15 -2.87
C ALA A 274 -2.54 -1.21 -4.07
N ARG A 275 -2.22 -0.41 -5.10
CA ARG A 275 -3.03 -0.27 -6.30
C ARG A 275 -2.86 -1.43 -7.27
N HIS A 276 -1.88 -2.33 -7.05
CA HIS A 276 -1.42 -3.29 -8.04
C HIS A 276 -1.01 -2.61 -9.36
N VAL A 277 -0.30 -1.47 -9.27
CA VAL A 277 0.29 -0.88 -10.48
C VAL A 277 1.29 -1.88 -11.05
N ARG A 278 1.24 -2.05 -12.37
CA ARG A 278 2.12 -2.97 -13.10
C ARG A 278 3.59 -2.66 -12.79
N ILE A 279 4.35 -3.71 -12.50
CA ILE A 279 5.79 -3.65 -12.24
C ILE A 279 6.52 -3.81 -13.58
N PRO A 280 7.63 -3.08 -13.82
CA PRO A 280 8.19 -2.03 -12.97
C PRO A 280 7.29 -0.78 -12.92
N TRP A 281 7.27 -0.09 -11.79
CA TRP A 281 6.51 1.15 -11.66
C TRP A 281 7.24 2.26 -12.40
N ALA A 282 6.66 2.71 -13.51
CA ALA A 282 7.19 3.78 -14.33
C ALA A 282 6.57 5.12 -13.88
N LEU A 283 7.37 5.96 -13.23
CA LEU A 283 6.92 7.24 -12.66
C LEU A 283 7.57 8.42 -13.41
N PRO A 284 6.78 9.28 -14.08
CA PRO A 284 7.33 10.46 -14.76
C PRO A 284 8.06 11.40 -13.79
N GLU A 285 9.18 11.99 -14.23
CA GLU A 285 9.97 12.93 -13.41
C GLU A 285 9.12 14.10 -12.92
N HIS A 286 8.24 14.64 -13.78
CA HIS A 286 7.38 15.76 -13.43
C HIS A 286 6.44 15.42 -12.26
N ASP A 287 5.83 14.23 -12.29
CA ASP A 287 4.89 13.79 -11.27
C ASP A 287 5.63 13.54 -9.94
N LEU A 288 6.81 12.90 -10.00
CA LEU A 288 7.67 12.69 -8.83
C LEU A 288 8.13 13.99 -8.20
N ARG A 289 8.44 15.02 -9.00
CA ARG A 289 8.81 16.34 -8.49
C ARG A 289 7.71 16.95 -7.64
N THR A 290 6.47 16.86 -8.10
CA THR A 290 5.30 17.36 -7.36
C THR A 290 5.02 16.49 -6.14
N ALA A 291 4.95 15.17 -6.31
CA ALA A 291 4.61 14.22 -5.24
C ALA A 291 5.66 14.16 -4.12
N CYS A 292 6.94 14.40 -4.44
CA CYS A 292 8.03 14.53 -3.47
C CYS A 292 8.32 15.98 -3.07
N MET A 293 7.51 16.94 -3.49
CA MET A 293 7.62 18.36 -3.14
C MET A 293 8.97 19.01 -3.49
N LEU A 294 9.64 18.50 -4.52
CA LEU A 294 10.95 18.98 -4.96
C LEU A 294 10.85 20.25 -5.83
N THR A 295 9.63 20.76 -6.07
CA THR A 295 9.33 21.99 -6.81
C THR A 295 9.57 23.26 -6.00
N LEU A 296 9.45 23.20 -4.66
CA LEU A 296 9.52 24.37 -3.77
C LEU A 296 10.86 25.11 -3.83
N ASP A 297 11.95 24.40 -4.12
CA ASP A 297 13.31 24.95 -4.04
C ASP A 297 13.85 25.48 -5.39
N GLY A 298 13.02 25.51 -6.45
CA GLY A 298 13.46 25.94 -7.79
C GLY A 298 14.62 25.12 -8.37
N LYS A 299 14.83 23.89 -7.88
CA LYS A 299 15.97 23.04 -8.22
C LYS A 299 15.99 22.70 -9.71
N LYS A 300 17.19 22.73 -10.29
CA LYS A 300 17.44 22.26 -11.68
C LYS A 300 17.05 20.78 -11.81
N PRO A 301 16.48 20.34 -12.96
CA PRO A 301 16.07 18.95 -13.19
C PRO A 301 17.18 17.92 -12.93
N THR A 302 18.43 18.23 -13.24
CA THR A 302 19.59 17.37 -12.94
C THR A 302 19.74 17.08 -11.44
N ARG A 303 19.57 18.10 -10.59
CA ARG A 303 19.65 17.96 -9.14
C ARG A 303 18.47 17.17 -8.57
N VAL A 304 17.27 17.38 -9.14
CA VAL A 304 16.10 16.57 -8.78
C VAL A 304 16.35 15.09 -9.08
N ARG A 305 16.82 14.77 -10.30
CA ARG A 305 17.11 13.39 -10.69
C ARG A 305 18.15 12.74 -9.77
N GLN A 306 19.20 13.48 -9.41
CA GLN A 306 20.19 13.03 -8.44
C GLN A 306 19.54 12.72 -7.08
N MET A 307 18.75 13.64 -6.52
CA MET A 307 18.07 13.44 -5.23
C MET A 307 17.11 12.22 -5.24
N LEU A 308 16.37 12.02 -6.34
CA LEU A 308 15.48 10.88 -6.51
C LEU A 308 16.26 9.56 -6.66
N SER A 309 17.40 9.56 -7.35
CA SER A 309 18.29 8.40 -7.45
C SER A 309 18.92 8.05 -6.11
N GLU A 310 19.42 9.03 -5.37
CA GLU A 310 19.97 8.82 -4.01
C GLU A 310 18.89 8.26 -3.07
N ALA A 311 17.67 8.80 -3.15
CA ALA A 311 16.54 8.29 -2.40
C ALA A 311 16.15 6.85 -2.79
N ALA A 312 16.14 6.53 -4.08
CA ALA A 312 15.83 5.18 -4.56
C ALA A 312 16.93 4.18 -4.17
N ALA A 313 18.21 4.56 -4.26
CA ALA A 313 19.33 3.74 -3.81
C ALA A 313 19.23 3.44 -2.30
N GLU A 314 18.86 4.42 -1.49
CA GLU A 314 18.61 4.22 -0.06
C GLU A 314 17.48 3.21 0.20
N LEU A 315 16.41 3.24 -0.61
CA LEU A 315 15.33 2.25 -0.51
C LEU A 315 15.75 0.85 -0.97
N VAL A 316 16.71 0.74 -1.90
CA VAL A 316 17.31 -0.55 -2.28
C VAL A 316 18.17 -1.09 -1.14
N GLU A 317 19.01 -0.25 -0.51
CA GLU A 317 19.82 -0.64 0.66
C GLU A 317 18.93 -1.09 1.82
N ALA A 318 17.81 -0.41 2.04
CA ALA A 318 16.82 -0.80 3.04
C ALA A 318 15.98 -2.02 2.65
N GLY A 319 16.17 -2.61 1.46
CA GLY A 319 15.41 -3.77 0.97
C GLY A 319 13.93 -3.49 0.69
N VAL A 320 13.54 -2.22 0.59
CA VAL A 320 12.18 -1.78 0.20
C VAL A 320 12.01 -1.94 -1.31
N LEU A 321 13.03 -1.54 -2.08
CA LEU A 321 13.11 -1.74 -3.52
C LEU A 321 14.10 -2.87 -3.85
N ALA A 322 13.87 -3.56 -4.96
CA ALA A 322 14.85 -4.49 -5.52
C ALA A 322 15.83 -3.76 -6.44
N ASP A 323 15.34 -2.79 -7.23
CA ASP A 323 16.15 -2.03 -8.19
C ASP A 323 15.48 -0.72 -8.59
N HIS A 324 16.24 0.20 -9.20
CA HIS A 324 15.74 1.42 -9.83
C HIS A 324 16.55 1.80 -11.09
N ALA A 325 15.87 2.35 -12.10
CA ALA A 325 16.52 2.80 -13.34
C ALA A 325 15.84 4.03 -13.94
N TRP A 326 16.61 4.94 -14.53
CA TRP A 326 16.05 6.02 -15.35
C TRP A 326 15.88 5.57 -16.79
N ARG A 327 14.71 5.84 -17.38
CA ARG A 327 14.44 5.73 -18.82
C ARG A 327 14.14 7.09 -19.44
N GLY A 328 14.52 7.25 -20.70
CA GLY A 328 14.29 8.47 -21.50
C GLY A 328 15.58 9.12 -21.97
N ALA A 329 15.45 10.25 -22.67
CA ALA A 329 16.59 10.97 -23.23
C ALA A 329 17.23 11.92 -22.19
N PRO A 330 18.44 11.64 -21.66
CA PRO A 330 19.01 12.32 -20.51
C PRO A 330 19.24 13.83 -20.71
N ARG A 331 19.35 14.29 -21.96
CA ARG A 331 19.70 15.68 -22.32
C ARG A 331 18.51 16.59 -22.63
N ARG A 332 17.41 16.11 -23.22
CA ARG A 332 16.29 16.96 -23.70
C ARG A 332 14.90 16.30 -23.76
N GLY A 333 14.65 15.19 -23.05
CA GLY A 333 13.35 14.50 -23.08
C GLY A 333 12.69 14.36 -21.72
N PRO A 334 11.39 14.04 -21.69
CA PRO A 334 10.74 13.56 -20.47
C PRO A 334 11.48 12.30 -19.99
N MET A 335 11.81 12.30 -18.71
CA MET A 335 12.47 11.17 -18.05
C MET A 335 11.46 10.46 -17.16
N THR A 336 11.61 9.15 -17.06
CA THR A 336 10.78 8.28 -16.22
C THR A 336 11.69 7.48 -15.30
N LEU A 337 11.39 7.50 -14.00
CA LEU A 337 12.06 6.65 -13.04
C LEU A 337 11.28 5.34 -12.93
N GLU A 338 11.92 4.25 -13.29
CA GLU A 338 11.42 2.90 -13.09
C GLU A 338 11.88 2.36 -11.74
N LEU A 339 10.92 1.86 -10.96
CA LEU A 339 11.14 1.28 -9.65
C LEU A 339 10.66 -0.17 -9.63
N THR A 340 11.51 -1.08 -9.18
CA THR A 340 11.16 -2.48 -9.00
C THR A 340 10.95 -2.74 -7.50
N PRO A 341 9.76 -3.17 -7.04
CA PRO A 341 9.51 -3.40 -5.63
C PRO A 341 10.34 -4.56 -5.10
N GLY A 342 10.87 -4.39 -3.90
CA GLY A 342 11.49 -5.47 -3.13
C GLY A 342 10.45 -6.45 -2.58
N PRO A 343 10.89 -7.56 -1.96
CA PRO A 343 9.99 -8.60 -1.46
C PRO A 343 8.90 -8.08 -0.51
N LEU A 344 9.24 -7.11 0.36
CA LEU A 344 8.29 -6.51 1.31
C LEU A 344 7.12 -5.81 0.59
N LEU A 345 7.42 -5.01 -0.44
CA LEU A 345 6.40 -4.32 -1.23
C LEU A 345 5.66 -5.25 -2.20
N GLN A 346 6.27 -6.36 -2.59
CA GLN A 346 5.56 -7.40 -3.35
C GLN A 346 4.53 -8.12 -2.46
N LEU A 347 4.92 -8.44 -1.21
CA LEU A 347 4.02 -9.03 -0.21
C LEU A 347 2.87 -8.09 0.15
N SER A 348 3.13 -6.78 0.27
CA SER A 348 2.06 -5.81 0.57
C SER A 348 0.95 -5.79 -0.49
N GLY A 349 1.30 -5.93 -1.77
CA GLY A 349 0.31 -6.11 -2.84
C GLY A 349 -0.58 -7.35 -2.62
N LEU A 350 -0.02 -8.44 -2.09
CA LEU A 350 -0.79 -9.67 -1.82
C LEU A 350 -1.80 -9.51 -0.66
N LEU A 351 -1.56 -8.56 0.24
CA LEU A 351 -2.42 -8.25 1.38
C LEU A 351 -3.55 -7.26 1.05
N ARG A 352 -3.79 -6.96 -0.22
CA ARG A 352 -4.85 -6.03 -0.62
C ARG A 352 -6.24 -6.47 -0.14
N GLY A 353 -6.92 -5.52 0.48
CA GLY A 353 -8.28 -5.66 1.00
C GLY A 353 -8.34 -6.40 2.34
N ILE A 354 -7.20 -6.79 2.88
CA ILE A 354 -7.07 -7.16 4.28
C ILE A 354 -6.76 -5.91 5.07
N GLY A 355 -7.52 -5.74 6.15
CA GLY A 355 -7.40 -4.60 7.03
C GLY A 355 -6.62 -4.88 8.30
N LEU A 356 -6.35 -3.82 9.06
CA LEU A 356 -5.76 -3.93 10.41
C LEU A 356 -6.69 -4.65 11.39
N THR A 357 -7.99 -4.72 11.09
CA THR A 357 -8.98 -5.48 11.87
C THR A 357 -8.82 -6.99 11.71
N ASP A 358 -8.23 -7.46 10.61
CA ASP A 358 -8.03 -8.88 10.38
C ASP A 358 -6.94 -9.44 11.31
N PRO A 359 -7.18 -10.58 11.99
CA PRO A 359 -6.17 -11.24 12.81
C PRO A 359 -4.86 -11.49 12.05
N PRO A 360 -3.67 -11.31 12.67
CA PRO A 360 -2.38 -11.45 11.99
C PRO A 360 -2.21 -12.77 11.22
N ASP A 361 -2.68 -13.88 11.78
CA ASP A 361 -2.67 -15.20 11.16
C ASP A 361 -3.54 -15.26 9.88
N VAL A 362 -4.72 -14.64 9.91
CA VAL A 362 -5.59 -14.48 8.72
C VAL A 362 -4.88 -13.68 7.62
N ARG A 363 -4.16 -12.62 7.98
CA ARG A 363 -3.39 -11.81 7.02
C ARG A 363 -2.32 -12.66 6.33
N VAL A 364 -1.56 -13.43 7.10
CA VAL A 364 -0.51 -14.33 6.58
C VAL A 364 -1.12 -15.41 5.69
N GLN A 365 -2.19 -16.08 6.13
CA GLN A 365 -2.86 -17.12 5.35
C GLN A 365 -3.35 -16.59 4.00
N TYR A 366 -3.98 -15.40 4.00
CA TYR A 366 -4.46 -14.78 2.78
C TYR A 366 -3.32 -14.36 1.85
N ALA A 367 -2.25 -13.76 2.37
CA ALA A 367 -1.08 -13.43 1.57
C ALA A 367 -0.50 -14.66 0.88
N LEU A 368 -0.38 -15.77 1.60
CA LEU A 368 0.12 -17.03 1.06
C LEU A 368 -0.83 -17.62 0.01
N LEU A 369 -2.15 -17.66 0.27
CA LEU A 369 -3.15 -18.09 -0.72
C LEU A 369 -3.00 -17.28 -2.03
N ARG A 370 -2.86 -15.97 -1.90
CA ARG A 370 -2.65 -15.05 -3.03
C ARG A 370 -1.32 -15.31 -3.74
N ALA A 371 -0.25 -15.56 -2.99
CA ALA A 371 1.07 -15.91 -3.54
C ALA A 371 1.06 -17.22 -4.34
N PHE A 372 0.18 -18.16 -3.98
CA PHE A 372 -0.05 -19.41 -4.72
C PHE A 372 -1.08 -19.27 -5.85
N GLY A 373 -1.59 -18.06 -6.12
CA GLY A 373 -2.49 -17.77 -7.23
C GLY A 373 -3.98 -17.92 -6.92
N VAL A 374 -4.38 -18.11 -5.65
CA VAL A 374 -5.79 -18.12 -5.27
C VAL A 374 -6.35 -16.70 -5.36
N THR A 375 -7.52 -16.54 -5.99
CA THR A 375 -8.14 -15.22 -6.16
C THR A 375 -8.58 -14.61 -4.82
N ALA A 376 -8.67 -13.29 -4.73
CA ALA A 376 -9.05 -12.61 -3.48
C ALA A 376 -10.41 -13.06 -2.93
N PRO A 377 -11.50 -13.08 -3.73
CA PRO A 377 -12.80 -13.54 -3.24
C PRO A 377 -12.74 -14.98 -2.74
N ARG A 378 -12.00 -15.84 -3.44
CA ARG A 378 -11.88 -17.25 -3.07
C ARG A 378 -11.05 -17.45 -1.81
N ALA A 379 -9.94 -16.74 -1.67
CA ALA A 379 -9.10 -16.79 -0.48
C ALA A 379 -9.88 -16.38 0.78
N ARG A 380 -10.73 -15.34 0.69
CA ARG A 380 -11.62 -14.96 1.80
C ARG A 380 -12.63 -16.04 2.13
N ALA A 381 -13.27 -16.63 1.12
CA ALA A 381 -14.23 -17.71 1.32
C ALA A 381 -13.57 -18.90 2.04
N LEU A 382 -12.41 -19.33 1.58
CA LEU A 382 -11.68 -20.45 2.20
C LEU A 382 -11.31 -20.17 3.67
N ILE A 383 -10.79 -18.98 3.98
CA ILE A 383 -10.43 -18.62 5.36
C ILE A 383 -11.67 -18.50 6.24
N ALA A 384 -12.76 -17.94 5.73
CA ALA A 384 -14.00 -17.79 6.49
C ALA A 384 -14.69 -19.14 6.77
N GLU A 385 -14.64 -20.06 5.81
CA GLU A 385 -15.28 -21.37 5.91
C GLU A 385 -14.43 -22.37 6.71
N LYS A 386 -13.11 -22.40 6.48
CA LYS A 386 -12.21 -23.45 7.01
C LYS A 386 -10.81 -22.92 7.40
N PRO A 387 -10.70 -22.00 8.38
CA PRO A 387 -9.43 -21.35 8.70
C PRO A 387 -8.33 -22.32 9.16
N GLY A 388 -8.68 -23.33 9.97
CA GLY A 388 -7.71 -24.35 10.41
C GLY A 388 -7.17 -25.20 9.27
N GLN A 389 -8.04 -25.62 8.35
CA GLN A 389 -7.68 -26.41 7.18
C GLN A 389 -6.81 -25.60 6.20
N VAL A 390 -7.14 -24.32 5.99
CA VAL A 390 -6.33 -23.40 5.18
C VAL A 390 -4.90 -23.34 5.72
N ALA A 391 -4.74 -23.16 7.03
CA ALA A 391 -3.41 -23.11 7.65
C ALA A 391 -2.61 -24.41 7.42
N GLU A 392 -3.24 -25.58 7.60
CA GLU A 392 -2.59 -26.88 7.39
C GLU A 392 -2.17 -27.09 5.92
N VAL A 393 -3.08 -26.83 4.97
CA VAL A 393 -2.81 -27.00 3.53
C VAL A 393 -1.76 -26.00 3.05
N LEU A 394 -1.75 -24.76 3.55
CA LEU A 394 -0.72 -23.78 3.21
C LEU A 394 0.66 -24.20 3.72
N LEU A 395 0.76 -24.70 4.96
CA LEU A 395 2.02 -25.22 5.49
C LEU A 395 2.54 -26.37 4.63
N ARG A 396 1.66 -27.27 4.19
CA ARG A 396 2.02 -28.35 3.28
C ARG A 396 2.44 -27.84 1.90
N ALA A 397 1.74 -26.85 1.35
CA ALA A 397 2.11 -26.22 0.09
C ALA A 397 3.50 -25.56 0.16
N CYS A 398 3.82 -24.88 1.27
CA CYS A 398 5.14 -24.31 1.52
C CYS A 398 6.22 -25.40 1.63
N HIS A 399 5.94 -26.50 2.31
CA HIS A 399 6.85 -27.66 2.35
C HIS A 399 7.14 -28.18 0.93
N LEU A 400 6.08 -28.52 0.17
CA LEU A 400 6.23 -29.04 -1.18
C LEU A 400 7.02 -28.09 -2.07
N ARG A 401 6.70 -26.79 -2.03
CA ARG A 401 7.45 -25.78 -2.81
C ARG A 401 8.94 -25.73 -2.44
N ALA A 402 9.30 -26.03 -1.20
CA ALA A 402 10.68 -26.03 -0.72
C ALA A 402 11.43 -27.33 -1.03
N THR A 403 10.77 -28.48 -0.98
CA THR A 403 11.42 -29.81 -1.10
C THR A 403 11.24 -30.45 -2.47
N ASP A 404 10.08 -30.25 -3.09
CA ASP A 404 9.70 -30.84 -4.38
C ASP A 404 8.71 -29.91 -5.11
N PRO A 405 9.21 -28.83 -5.76
CA PRO A 405 8.35 -27.88 -6.47
C PRO A 405 7.64 -28.53 -7.67
N GLY A 406 8.10 -29.69 -8.16
CA GLY A 406 7.49 -30.44 -9.26
C GLY A 406 6.28 -31.28 -8.84
N ALA A 407 6.06 -31.49 -7.54
CA ALA A 407 4.94 -32.27 -7.01
C ALA A 407 3.57 -31.74 -7.46
N VAL A 408 3.46 -30.44 -7.75
CA VAL A 408 2.23 -29.79 -8.23
C VAL A 408 2.42 -29.34 -9.67
N SER A 409 2.01 -30.18 -10.62
CA SER A 409 2.25 -29.97 -12.05
C SER A 409 1.23 -29.07 -12.76
N LYS A 410 -0.01 -28.97 -12.25
CA LYS A 410 -1.09 -28.20 -12.90
C LYS A 410 -1.23 -26.78 -12.37
N SER A 411 -1.63 -26.64 -11.11
CA SER A 411 -1.92 -25.35 -10.52
C SER A 411 -1.83 -25.43 -9.00
N TRP A 412 -0.95 -24.62 -8.41
CA TRP A 412 -0.88 -24.45 -6.96
C TRP A 412 -2.20 -23.98 -6.37
N ALA A 413 -2.86 -23.01 -6.99
CA ALA A 413 -4.17 -22.52 -6.56
C ALA A 413 -5.22 -23.65 -6.57
N GLY A 414 -5.27 -24.43 -7.66
CA GLY A 414 -6.19 -25.57 -7.77
C GLY A 414 -5.91 -26.67 -6.74
N TRP A 415 -4.63 -26.98 -6.51
CA TRP A 415 -4.19 -27.96 -5.52
C TRP A 415 -4.60 -27.55 -4.10
N ILE A 416 -4.36 -26.29 -3.72
CA ILE A 416 -4.75 -25.76 -2.40
C ILE A 416 -6.26 -25.78 -2.24
N ILE A 417 -7.01 -25.24 -3.21
CA ILE A 417 -8.48 -25.19 -3.15
C ILE A 417 -9.04 -26.61 -2.95
N HIS A 418 -8.58 -27.57 -3.76
CA HIS A 418 -9.01 -28.96 -3.65
C HIS A 418 -8.79 -29.54 -2.26
N HIS A 419 -7.58 -29.41 -1.69
CA HIS A 419 -7.28 -30.00 -0.39
C HIS A 419 -7.94 -29.28 0.80
N VAL A 420 -8.26 -27.99 0.67
CA VAL A 420 -9.08 -27.29 1.66
C VAL A 420 -10.54 -27.73 1.58
N GLU A 421 -11.11 -27.83 0.38
CA GLU A 421 -12.50 -28.24 0.20
C GLU A 421 -12.77 -29.68 0.66
N HIS A 422 -11.81 -30.59 0.43
CA HIS A 422 -11.93 -32.00 0.75
C HIS A 422 -11.40 -32.38 2.14
N ASP A 423 -11.07 -31.41 3.00
CA ASP A 423 -10.54 -31.63 4.36
C ASP A 423 -9.40 -32.67 4.39
N THR A 424 -8.49 -32.55 3.42
CA THR A 424 -7.38 -33.50 3.31
C THR A 424 -6.47 -33.38 4.52
N SER A 425 -6.28 -34.49 5.24
CA SER A 425 -5.34 -34.56 6.35
C SER A 425 -3.96 -34.99 5.88
N PHE A 426 -2.92 -34.34 6.39
CA PHE A 426 -1.53 -34.72 6.14
C PHE A 426 -0.86 -35.42 7.34
N ALA A 427 -1.65 -35.84 8.34
CA ALA A 427 -1.16 -36.41 9.59
C ALA A 427 -0.25 -37.65 9.42
N GLY A 428 -0.43 -38.41 8.33
CA GLY A 428 0.36 -39.61 8.03
C GLY A 428 1.70 -39.33 7.34
N GLU A 429 2.01 -38.09 6.97
CA GLU A 429 3.20 -37.76 6.19
C GLU A 429 4.41 -37.43 7.08
N VAL A 430 5.19 -38.46 7.42
CA VAL A 430 6.33 -38.35 8.34
C VAL A 430 7.31 -37.25 7.93
N ALA A 431 7.70 -37.18 6.64
CA ALA A 431 8.64 -36.18 6.13
C ALA A 431 8.13 -34.73 6.29
N PHE A 432 6.83 -34.52 6.07
CA PHE A 432 6.22 -33.20 6.27
C PHE A 432 6.26 -32.79 7.75
N HIS A 433 5.93 -33.71 8.67
CA HIS A 433 5.96 -33.43 10.10
C HIS A 433 7.38 -33.22 10.66
N GLU A 434 8.39 -33.91 10.12
CA GLU A 434 9.79 -33.67 10.43
C GLU A 434 10.26 -32.29 9.98
N TRP A 435 9.94 -31.90 8.74
CA TRP A 435 10.23 -30.56 8.25
C TRP A 435 9.52 -29.49 9.07
N ARG A 436 8.24 -29.68 9.41
CA ARG A 436 7.45 -28.74 10.22
C ARG A 436 8.08 -28.54 11.60
N ARG A 437 8.46 -29.63 12.29
CA ARG A 437 9.16 -29.56 13.58
C ARG A 437 10.49 -28.81 13.45
N THR A 438 11.25 -29.09 12.41
CA THR A 438 12.55 -28.43 12.15
C THR A 438 12.38 -26.94 11.86
N ALA A 439 11.37 -26.56 11.07
CA ALA A 439 11.07 -25.17 10.76
C ALA A 439 10.65 -24.38 12.01
N LEU A 440 9.80 -24.96 12.87
CA LEU A 440 9.40 -24.35 14.13
C LEU A 440 10.59 -24.18 15.09
N ALA A 441 11.43 -25.21 15.24
CA ALA A 441 12.61 -25.13 16.10
C ALA A 441 13.60 -24.03 15.66
N ARG A 442 13.71 -23.76 14.34
CA ARG A 442 14.52 -22.64 13.82
C ARG A 442 13.93 -21.28 14.20
N LEU A 443 12.60 -21.14 14.16
CA LEU A 443 11.92 -19.89 14.53
C LEU A 443 12.03 -19.62 16.03
N ASP A 444 11.86 -20.65 16.86
CA ASP A 444 12.03 -20.53 18.31
C ASP A 444 13.46 -20.13 18.67
N GLY A 445 14.47 -20.76 18.05
CA GLY A 445 15.87 -20.40 18.22
C GLY A 445 16.25 -19.01 17.70
N GLN A 446 15.50 -18.45 16.73
CA GLN A 446 15.66 -17.06 16.27
C GLN A 446 14.98 -16.05 17.21
N THR A 447 13.94 -16.46 17.93
CA THR A 447 13.19 -15.59 18.84
C THR A 447 14.01 -15.29 20.10
N ASP A 448 14.80 -16.26 20.56
CA ASP A 448 15.78 -16.08 21.66
C ASP A 448 17.04 -15.32 21.23
N ALA A 449 17.35 -15.31 19.93
CA ALA A 449 18.48 -14.57 19.37
C ALA A 449 18.15 -13.10 19.02
N ARG A 450 16.95 -12.62 19.38
CA ARG A 450 16.60 -11.21 19.24
C ARG A 450 17.50 -10.42 20.19
N PRO A 451 18.40 -9.53 19.71
CA PRO A 451 19.25 -8.77 20.59
C PRO A 451 18.37 -8.00 21.55
N ALA A 452 18.58 -8.23 22.86
CA ALA A 452 17.96 -7.41 23.90
C ALA A 452 18.14 -5.94 23.50
N ALA A 453 17.04 -5.17 23.58
CA ALA A 453 17.06 -3.75 23.26
C ALA A 453 18.29 -3.11 23.91
N PRO A 454 19.16 -2.42 23.14
CA PRO A 454 20.40 -1.90 23.69
C PRO A 454 20.06 -0.91 24.80
N SER A 455 20.38 -1.29 26.04
CA SER A 455 20.36 -0.38 27.17
C SER A 455 21.25 0.80 26.83
N ALA A 456 20.73 2.01 26.98
CA ALA A 456 21.37 3.26 26.62
C ALA A 456 22.84 3.33 27.09
N GLY A 457 23.77 3.35 26.12
CA GLY A 457 25.20 3.58 26.29
C GLY A 457 25.78 4.14 24.98
N PRO A 458 26.81 5.00 25.02
CA PRO A 458 27.02 6.03 24.00
C PRO A 458 27.72 5.53 22.72
N SER A 459 27.20 6.04 21.60
CA SER A 459 27.77 6.23 20.25
C SER A 459 28.81 5.24 19.69
N ALA A 460 28.35 4.52 18.65
CA ALA A 460 29.00 4.32 17.35
C ALA A 460 30.55 4.35 17.26
N ARG A 461 31.16 3.16 17.28
CA ARG A 461 32.16 2.72 16.30
C ARG A 461 32.39 1.22 16.47
N GLU A 462 32.62 0.54 15.34
CA GLU A 462 33.04 -0.86 15.23
C GLU A 462 32.00 -1.96 15.51
N ARG A 463 31.44 -2.51 14.43
CA ARG A 463 31.54 -3.94 14.08
C ARG A 463 30.85 -4.19 12.74
N ALA A 464 31.65 -4.22 11.68
CA ALA A 464 31.28 -4.94 10.46
C ALA A 464 31.58 -6.42 10.72
N VAL A 465 30.55 -7.21 11.02
CA VAL A 465 30.63 -8.67 11.00
C VAL A 465 29.90 -9.11 9.74
N SER A 466 30.67 -9.57 8.75
CA SER A 466 30.15 -10.24 7.56
C SER A 466 29.42 -11.51 7.97
N VAL A 467 28.09 -11.47 7.93
CA VAL A 467 27.24 -12.66 8.01
C VAL A 467 27.00 -13.14 6.59
N SER A 468 27.75 -14.16 6.18
CA SER A 468 27.53 -14.89 4.93
C SER A 468 26.29 -15.76 5.07
N GLY A 469 25.11 -15.20 4.77
CA GLY A 469 23.89 -15.97 4.58
C GLY A 469 23.91 -16.76 3.26
N PRO A 470 23.19 -17.90 3.16
CA PRO A 470 23.06 -18.63 1.91
C PRO A 470 22.42 -17.72 0.84
N ALA A 471 22.95 -17.80 -0.39
CA ALA A 471 22.50 -16.99 -1.51
C ALA A 471 20.96 -17.12 -1.70
N PRO A 472 20.23 -16.01 -1.92
CA PRO A 472 18.81 -16.06 -2.19
C PRO A 472 18.55 -16.90 -3.44
N ALA A 473 17.52 -17.75 -3.38
CA ALA A 473 17.07 -18.51 -4.54
C ALA A 473 16.78 -17.54 -5.71
N PRO A 474 17.14 -17.88 -6.95
CA PRO A 474 16.89 -17.03 -8.10
C PRO A 474 15.38 -16.73 -8.19
N ALA A 475 15.05 -15.45 -8.35
CA ALA A 475 13.66 -15.04 -8.59
C ALA A 475 13.11 -15.81 -9.81
N PRO A 476 11.84 -16.25 -9.79
CA PRO A 476 11.24 -16.92 -10.93
C PRO A 476 11.38 -16.02 -12.16
N THR A 477 12.03 -16.53 -13.20
CA THR A 477 12.21 -15.81 -14.45
C THR A 477 10.83 -15.50 -15.02
N PRO A 478 10.45 -14.22 -15.21
CA PRO A 478 9.17 -13.89 -15.81
C PRO A 478 9.08 -14.56 -17.17
N VAL A 479 8.01 -15.32 -17.41
CA VAL A 479 7.75 -15.96 -18.71
C VAL A 479 7.73 -14.84 -19.75
N ALA A 480 8.71 -14.86 -20.66
CA ALA A 480 8.80 -13.86 -21.71
C ALA A 480 7.52 -13.90 -22.55
N ARG A 481 6.87 -12.75 -22.72
CA ARG A 481 5.72 -12.65 -23.62
C ARG A 481 6.17 -13.01 -25.03
N PRO A 482 5.39 -13.82 -25.78
CA PRO A 482 5.69 -14.07 -27.18
C PRO A 482 5.67 -12.75 -27.95
N ALA A 483 6.52 -12.65 -28.98
CA ALA A 483 6.51 -11.51 -29.88
C ALA A 483 5.17 -11.49 -30.65
N ALA A 484 4.57 -10.31 -30.79
CA ALA A 484 3.36 -10.15 -31.56
C ALA A 484 3.68 -10.24 -33.06
N ASP A 485 2.86 -10.97 -33.81
CA ASP A 485 2.88 -10.92 -35.27
C ASP A 485 2.26 -9.57 -35.72
N PRO A 486 2.93 -8.75 -36.54
CA PRO A 486 2.47 -7.39 -36.85
C PRO A 486 1.08 -7.33 -37.50
N ASP A 487 0.78 -8.26 -38.40
CA ASP A 487 -0.48 -8.27 -39.15
C ASP A 487 -1.62 -8.82 -38.30
N ALA A 488 -1.36 -9.87 -37.52
CA ALA A 488 -2.29 -10.40 -36.54
C ALA A 488 -2.57 -9.39 -35.41
N ASP A 489 -1.56 -8.66 -34.94
CA ASP A 489 -1.73 -7.61 -33.93
C ASP A 489 -2.55 -6.44 -34.47
N ALA A 490 -2.31 -6.00 -35.71
CA ALA A 490 -3.13 -4.98 -36.34
C ALA A 490 -4.61 -5.39 -36.44
N ARG A 491 -4.89 -6.67 -36.76
CA ARG A 491 -6.25 -7.25 -36.72
C ARG A 491 -6.81 -7.26 -35.31
N TRP A 492 -6.01 -7.68 -34.33
CA TRP A 492 -6.42 -7.76 -32.93
C TRP A 492 -6.74 -6.38 -32.34
N GLN A 493 -5.93 -5.35 -32.62
CA GLN A 493 -6.18 -3.98 -32.15
C GLN A 493 -7.51 -3.41 -32.68
N ARG A 494 -7.93 -3.77 -33.90
CA ARG A 494 -9.24 -3.38 -34.44
C ARG A 494 -10.39 -3.99 -33.64
N VAL A 495 -10.30 -5.29 -33.33
CA VAL A 495 -11.28 -5.97 -32.47
C VAL A 495 -11.32 -5.34 -31.06
N LEU A 496 -10.14 -5.05 -30.49
CA LEU A 496 -10.03 -4.44 -29.17
C LEU A 496 -10.67 -3.05 -29.10
N ALA A 497 -10.57 -2.25 -30.16
CA ALA A 497 -11.16 -0.91 -30.21
C ALA A 497 -12.69 -0.94 -30.02
N VAL A 498 -13.34 -1.97 -30.54
CA VAL A 498 -14.80 -2.15 -30.47
C VAL A 498 -15.22 -2.83 -29.17
N VAL A 499 -14.48 -3.85 -28.73
CA VAL A 499 -14.92 -4.72 -27.63
C VAL A 499 -14.55 -4.18 -26.25
N ARG A 500 -13.44 -3.41 -26.11
CA ARG A 500 -12.96 -2.89 -24.81
C ARG A 500 -14.03 -2.18 -23.95
N PRO A 501 -14.90 -1.31 -24.49
CA PRO A 501 -15.94 -0.64 -23.70
C PRO A 501 -17.02 -1.58 -23.16
N GLN A 502 -17.14 -2.79 -23.72
CA GLN A 502 -18.23 -3.73 -23.47
C GLN A 502 -17.81 -4.92 -22.59
N LEU A 503 -16.53 -4.98 -22.21
CA LEU A 503 -15.99 -6.08 -21.41
C LEU A 503 -16.27 -5.89 -19.92
N SER A 504 -16.62 -6.99 -19.25
CA SER A 504 -16.58 -7.04 -17.80
C SER A 504 -15.13 -6.99 -17.31
N MET A 505 -14.90 -6.58 -16.06
CA MET A 505 -13.56 -6.55 -15.46
C MET A 505 -12.85 -7.92 -15.51
N LEU A 506 -13.60 -9.02 -15.42
CA LEU A 506 -13.06 -10.38 -15.46
C LEU A 506 -12.68 -10.84 -16.88
N ASP A 507 -13.36 -10.34 -17.91
CA ASP A 507 -13.05 -10.68 -19.30
C ASP A 507 -11.93 -9.78 -19.84
N TYR A 508 -11.88 -8.53 -19.36
CA TYR A 508 -10.82 -7.58 -19.67
C TYR A 508 -9.42 -8.13 -19.34
N PHE A 509 -9.28 -8.84 -18.23
CA PHE A 509 -8.01 -9.46 -17.84
C PHE A 509 -7.46 -10.44 -18.90
N GLY A 510 -8.31 -11.31 -19.46
CA GLY A 510 -7.88 -12.25 -20.50
C GLY A 510 -7.62 -11.58 -21.84
N VAL A 511 -8.42 -10.57 -22.18
CA VAL A 511 -8.31 -9.80 -23.41
C VAL A 511 -7.07 -8.90 -23.43
N GLU A 512 -6.66 -8.34 -22.29
CA GLU A 512 -5.46 -7.50 -22.18
C GLU A 512 -4.16 -8.32 -22.16
N ASP A 513 -4.19 -9.54 -21.64
CA ASP A 513 -3.02 -10.43 -21.63
C ASP A 513 -2.79 -11.14 -22.97
N ALA A 514 -3.80 -11.19 -23.84
CA ALA A 514 -3.73 -11.81 -25.15
C ALA A 514 -2.82 -11.05 -26.11
N VAL A 515 -1.83 -11.76 -26.65
CA VAL A 515 -0.93 -11.29 -27.72
C VAL A 515 -1.29 -12.02 -29.01
N ALA A 516 -1.49 -11.29 -30.10
CA ALA A 516 -1.71 -11.91 -31.40
C ALA A 516 -0.38 -12.44 -31.95
N VAL A 517 -0.27 -13.76 -32.10
CA VAL A 517 0.99 -14.43 -32.47
C VAL A 517 0.96 -15.00 -33.90
N GLY A 518 -0.15 -14.84 -34.60
CA GLY A 518 -0.29 -15.24 -36.00
C GLY A 518 -1.74 -15.54 -36.36
N GLY A 519 -1.93 -16.15 -37.52
CA GLY A 519 -3.24 -16.46 -38.07
C GLY A 519 -3.26 -16.43 -39.60
N ASP A 520 -4.37 -16.84 -40.18
CA ASP A 520 -4.69 -16.70 -41.61
C ASP A 520 -5.97 -15.85 -41.77
N GLU A 521 -6.46 -15.65 -43.00
CA GLU A 521 -7.65 -14.83 -43.24
C GLU A 521 -8.88 -15.29 -42.44
N GLY A 522 -9.01 -16.59 -42.18
CA GLY A 522 -10.12 -17.17 -41.41
C GLY A 522 -9.85 -17.36 -39.92
N THR A 523 -8.60 -17.24 -39.47
CA THR A 523 -8.21 -17.64 -38.10
C THR A 523 -7.27 -16.62 -37.47
N LEU A 524 -7.57 -16.18 -36.25
CA LEU A 524 -6.66 -15.38 -35.43
C LEU A 524 -6.15 -16.20 -34.24
N VAL A 525 -4.84 -16.31 -34.08
CA VAL A 525 -4.21 -17.05 -32.97
C VAL A 525 -3.73 -16.07 -31.91
N LEU A 526 -4.31 -16.20 -30.71
CA LEU A 526 -3.98 -15.40 -29.53
C LEU A 526 -3.22 -16.25 -28.51
N ALA A 527 -2.07 -15.76 -28.08
CA ALA A 527 -1.30 -16.36 -27.00
C ALA A 527 -1.53 -15.62 -25.68
N VAL A 528 -1.67 -16.37 -24.59
CA VAL A 528 -1.84 -15.84 -23.24
C VAL A 528 -0.83 -16.47 -22.28
N THR A 529 -0.44 -15.74 -21.25
CA THR A 529 0.69 -16.13 -20.38
C THR A 529 0.31 -17.13 -19.29
N ASN A 530 -0.97 -17.33 -19.02
CA ASN A 530 -1.45 -18.21 -17.95
C ASN A 530 -2.90 -18.69 -18.17
N ASP A 531 -3.27 -19.77 -17.47
CA ASP A 531 -4.59 -20.40 -17.55
C ASP A 531 -5.75 -19.47 -17.14
N ILE A 532 -5.51 -18.52 -16.24
CA ILE A 532 -6.55 -17.60 -15.77
C ILE A 532 -6.92 -16.64 -16.91
N ALA A 533 -5.92 -16.09 -17.59
CA ALA A 533 -6.09 -15.27 -18.78
C ALA A 533 -6.75 -16.07 -19.92
N ALA A 534 -6.34 -17.32 -20.13
CA ALA A 534 -6.98 -18.20 -21.12
C ALA A 534 -8.46 -18.42 -20.84
N ARG A 535 -8.83 -18.75 -19.59
CA ARG A 535 -10.24 -18.94 -19.22
C ARG A 535 -11.06 -17.65 -19.35
N ALA A 536 -10.47 -16.51 -19.01
CA ALA A 536 -11.10 -15.20 -19.20
C ALA A 536 -11.32 -14.89 -20.68
N LEU A 537 -10.32 -15.13 -21.52
CA LEU A 537 -10.41 -14.95 -22.96
C LEU A 537 -11.44 -15.89 -23.58
N HIS A 538 -11.50 -17.15 -23.17
CA HIS A 538 -12.49 -18.13 -23.63
C HIS A 538 -13.94 -17.70 -23.36
N ARG A 539 -14.23 -17.05 -22.23
CA ARG A 539 -15.57 -16.48 -21.97
C ARG A 539 -15.92 -15.34 -22.91
N ALA A 540 -14.92 -14.55 -23.32
CA ALA A 540 -15.09 -13.43 -24.23
C ALA A 540 -15.15 -13.86 -25.72
N LEU A 541 -14.69 -15.07 -26.05
CA LEU A 541 -14.57 -15.56 -27.44
C LEU A 541 -15.82 -15.34 -28.30
N PRO A 542 -17.06 -15.69 -27.88
CA PRO A 542 -18.23 -15.52 -28.75
C PRO A 542 -18.39 -14.08 -29.25
N ARG A 543 -18.14 -13.10 -28.37
CA ARG A 543 -18.21 -11.67 -28.71
C ARG A 543 -17.03 -11.23 -29.57
N LEU A 544 -15.82 -11.66 -29.22
CA LEU A 544 -14.61 -11.34 -29.98
C LEU A 544 -14.68 -11.88 -31.40
N THR A 545 -15.15 -13.11 -31.57
CA THR A 545 -15.32 -13.78 -32.87
C THR A 545 -16.40 -13.09 -33.71
N THR A 546 -17.50 -12.64 -33.10
CA THR A 546 -18.53 -11.88 -33.83
C THR A 546 -18.00 -10.55 -34.34
N VAL A 547 -17.24 -9.82 -33.51
CA VAL A 547 -16.64 -8.55 -33.92
C VAL A 547 -15.54 -8.74 -34.96
N LEU A 548 -14.70 -9.77 -34.82
CA LEU A 548 -13.68 -10.11 -35.81
C LEU A 548 -14.32 -10.46 -37.16
N GLY A 549 -15.37 -11.30 -37.17
CA GLY A 549 -16.07 -11.65 -38.41
C GLY A 549 -16.76 -10.46 -39.09
N ALA A 550 -17.27 -9.51 -38.30
CA ALA A 550 -17.82 -8.26 -38.84
C ALA A 550 -16.75 -7.37 -39.48
N HIS A 551 -15.53 -7.36 -38.95
CA HIS A 551 -14.40 -6.62 -39.52
C HIS A 551 -13.82 -7.29 -40.77
N ASP A 552 -13.72 -8.62 -40.76
CA ASP A 552 -13.08 -9.38 -41.84
C ASP A 552 -14.06 -9.78 -42.96
N GLY A 553 -15.35 -9.47 -42.81
CA GLY A 553 -16.37 -9.67 -43.84
C GLY A 553 -16.78 -11.13 -44.04
N GLY A 554 -16.55 -12.00 -43.05
CA GLY A 554 -16.80 -13.44 -43.16
C GLY A 554 -16.70 -14.19 -41.83
N PRO A 555 -16.98 -15.50 -41.82
CA PRO A 555 -16.83 -16.33 -40.63
C PRO A 555 -15.34 -16.46 -40.27
N THR A 556 -14.99 -16.04 -39.05
CA THR A 556 -13.62 -16.15 -38.52
C THR A 556 -13.60 -16.97 -37.24
N GLU A 557 -12.47 -17.60 -36.94
CA GLU A 557 -12.22 -18.37 -35.72
C GLU A 557 -11.12 -17.68 -34.91
N ILE A 558 -11.24 -17.67 -33.58
CA ILE A 558 -10.16 -17.23 -32.69
C ILE A 558 -9.65 -18.44 -31.91
N ARG A 559 -8.37 -18.76 -32.06
CA ARG A 559 -7.70 -19.83 -31.33
C ARG A 559 -6.86 -19.26 -30.20
N VAL A 560 -6.99 -19.85 -29.02
CA VAL A 560 -6.25 -19.44 -27.83
C VAL A 560 -5.19 -20.49 -27.52
N VAL A 561 -3.93 -20.06 -27.41
CA VAL A 561 -2.80 -20.92 -27.01
C VAL A 561 -2.15 -20.40 -25.73
N LEU A 562 -1.73 -21.30 -24.86
CA LEU A 562 -0.93 -20.95 -23.69
C LEU A 562 0.52 -20.78 -24.14
N SER A 563 1.13 -19.64 -23.84
CA SER A 563 2.56 -19.44 -24.03
C SER A 563 3.33 -20.35 -23.07
N THR A 564 3.78 -21.51 -23.54
CA THR A 564 4.76 -22.32 -22.82
C THR A 564 6.11 -21.61 -22.83
N PRO A 565 6.85 -21.58 -21.71
CA PRO A 565 8.21 -21.05 -21.71
C PRO A 565 9.04 -21.79 -22.76
N ALA A 566 9.81 -21.03 -23.55
CA ALA A 566 10.79 -21.61 -24.46
C ALA A 566 11.75 -22.48 -23.63
N ALA A 567 11.87 -23.75 -24.02
CA ALA A 567 12.70 -24.75 -23.34
C ALA A 567 14.19 -24.40 -23.39
#